data_AF-A0A352SYH8-F1
#
_entry.id   AF-A0A352SYH8-F1
#
_cell.length_a   1.000
_cell.length_b   1.000
_cell.length_c   1.000
_cell.angle_alpha   90.00
_cell.angle_beta   90.00
_cell.angle_gamma   90.00
#
_symmetry.space_group_name_H-M   'P 1'
#
loop_
_entity.id
_entity.type
_entity.pdbx_description
1 polymer ?
#
loop_
_entity_poly.entity_id
_entity_poly.type
_entity_poly.pdbx_seq_one_letter_code
_entity_poly.pdbx_strand_id
1 'polypeptide(L)'
;MEREIVRLDMNRDFEAFEELSVISFGENTNSKKEMYEWLFDKNPYNKSGNMMYLLKEGDKVIGCDGLLPNELYVNGKTLLTAHSVKSMTHPDYKKQGIFRQMTENSCNRGLEDGVDVVIGLANDQSYPAYQRFGWPTLFEKEVYVKPILITNILKRRIKIGPLASMGNFIYSTYMKNKLKRSMDAEIKFEVLKRVP
;
A
#
# COMPACT_ATOMS: atom_id res chain seq x y z
N MET A 1 14.08 -28.70 2.12
CA MET A 1 15.00 -27.56 2.27
C MET A 1 14.60 -26.80 3.52
N GLU A 2 15.55 -26.23 4.23
CA GLU A 2 15.27 -25.43 5.44
C GLU A 2 14.62 -24.10 5.05
N ARG A 3 13.65 -23.65 5.85
CA ARG A 3 12.96 -22.37 5.66
C ARG A 3 13.43 -21.40 6.73
N GLU A 4 13.75 -20.18 6.32
CA GLU A 4 14.21 -19.14 7.24
C GLU A 4 13.50 -17.81 6.98
N ILE A 5 13.26 -17.05 8.06
CA ILE A 5 12.77 -15.68 7.96
C ILE A 5 13.94 -14.73 8.15
N VAL A 6 14.25 -13.97 7.11
CA VAL A 6 15.33 -12.99 7.08
C VAL A 6 14.79 -11.59 6.89
N ARG A 7 15.57 -10.59 7.32
CA ARG A 7 15.33 -9.19 6.93
C ARG A 7 15.87 -8.99 5.51
N LEU A 8 15.15 -8.24 4.68
CA LEU A 8 15.52 -7.96 3.29
C LEU A 8 16.89 -7.27 3.23
N ASP A 9 17.83 -7.89 2.54
CA ASP A 9 19.07 -7.26 2.09
C ASP A 9 18.91 -6.81 0.63
N MET A 10 19.02 -5.51 0.36
CA MET A 10 18.81 -4.95 -0.97
C MET A 10 19.80 -5.45 -2.03
N ASN A 11 20.99 -5.89 -1.63
CA ASN A 11 22.00 -6.37 -2.57
C ASN A 11 21.86 -7.87 -2.84
N ARG A 12 21.54 -8.64 -1.82
CA ARG A 12 21.46 -10.10 -1.94
C ARG A 12 20.07 -10.61 -2.32
N ASP A 13 19.02 -10.04 -1.75
CA ASP A 13 17.69 -10.66 -1.76
C ASP A 13 16.70 -9.96 -2.70
N PHE A 14 17.06 -8.80 -3.26
CA PHE A 14 16.13 -7.94 -4.01
C PHE A 14 15.57 -8.60 -5.28
N GLU A 15 16.40 -9.30 -6.05
CA GLU A 15 15.97 -9.96 -7.29
C GLU A 15 14.90 -11.03 -7.01
N ALA A 16 15.13 -11.89 -6.01
CA ALA A 16 14.17 -12.91 -5.61
C ALA A 16 12.89 -12.31 -4.97
N PHE A 17 13.02 -11.19 -4.24
CA PHE A 17 11.87 -10.44 -3.76
C PHE A 17 11.04 -9.84 -4.92
N GLU A 18 11.70 -9.27 -5.93
CA GLU A 18 11.07 -8.72 -7.12
C GLU A 18 10.32 -9.81 -7.89
N GLU A 19 10.92 -10.99 -8.06
CA GLU A 19 10.27 -12.15 -8.67
C GLU A 19 8.95 -12.48 -7.95
N LEU A 20 8.97 -12.60 -6.61
CA LEU A 20 7.76 -12.84 -5.83
C LEU A 20 6.72 -11.71 -5.99
N SER A 21 7.18 -10.44 -6.06
CA SER A 21 6.30 -9.28 -6.26
C SER A 21 5.62 -9.32 -7.62
N VAL A 22 6.35 -9.68 -8.69
CA VAL A 22 5.79 -9.82 -10.04
C VAL A 22 4.80 -10.98 -10.10
N ILE A 23 5.12 -12.13 -9.50
CA ILE A 23 4.20 -13.28 -9.41
C ILE A 23 2.91 -12.91 -8.66
N SER A 24 3.01 -12.08 -7.61
CA SER A 24 1.87 -11.75 -6.74
C SER A 24 0.98 -10.62 -7.30
N PHE A 25 1.58 -9.62 -7.94
CA PHE A 25 0.89 -8.39 -8.35
C PHE A 25 0.91 -8.12 -9.87
N GLY A 26 1.62 -8.94 -10.65
CA GLY A 26 1.76 -8.85 -12.10
C GLY A 26 2.91 -7.94 -12.57
N GLU A 27 3.27 -8.05 -13.85
CA GLU A 27 4.41 -7.38 -14.51
C GLU A 27 4.41 -5.84 -14.39
N ASN A 28 3.23 -5.23 -14.21
CA ASN A 28 3.13 -3.78 -14.06
C ASN A 28 3.34 -3.30 -12.61
N THR A 29 3.63 -4.20 -11.68
CA THR A 29 3.96 -3.81 -10.30
C THR A 29 5.22 -2.95 -10.29
N ASN A 30 5.22 -1.90 -9.47
CA ASN A 30 6.42 -1.10 -9.30
C ASN A 30 7.40 -1.84 -8.38
N SER A 31 8.46 -2.38 -8.99
CA SER A 31 9.54 -3.11 -8.33
C SER A 31 10.90 -2.40 -8.45
N LYS A 32 10.93 -1.09 -8.70
CA LYS A 32 12.20 -0.34 -8.78
C LYS A 32 12.94 -0.37 -7.45
N LYS A 33 14.17 -0.88 -7.45
CA LYS A 33 15.03 -0.99 -6.26
C LYS A 33 15.17 0.31 -5.49
N GLU A 34 15.35 1.43 -6.19
CA GLU A 34 15.52 2.75 -5.58
C GLU A 34 14.29 3.19 -4.79
N MET A 35 13.10 2.74 -5.19
CA MET A 35 11.87 3.01 -4.45
C MET A 35 11.87 2.25 -3.12
N TYR A 36 12.34 1.01 -3.08
CA TYR A 36 12.40 0.22 -1.85
C TYR A 36 13.53 0.70 -0.93
N GLU A 37 14.68 1.08 -1.47
CA GLU A 37 15.72 1.75 -0.70
C GLU A 37 15.19 3.04 -0.05
N TRP A 38 14.38 3.82 -0.79
CA TRP A 38 13.76 5.02 -0.23
C TRP A 38 12.70 4.73 0.82
N LEU A 39 11.76 3.82 0.51
CA LEU A 39 10.64 3.47 1.40
C LEU A 39 11.10 2.78 2.68
N PHE A 40 12.13 1.95 2.59
CA PHE A 40 12.54 1.07 3.67
C PHE A 40 13.91 1.48 4.22
N ASP A 41 15.01 1.39 3.48
CA ASP A 41 16.33 1.66 4.08
C ASP A 41 16.52 3.13 4.51
N LYS A 42 15.93 4.08 3.77
CA LYS A 42 16.02 5.53 4.06
C LYS A 42 14.79 6.08 4.79
N ASN A 43 13.90 5.21 5.29
CA ASN A 43 12.75 5.67 6.05
C ASN A 43 13.22 6.35 7.35
N PRO A 44 12.83 7.61 7.60
CA PRO A 44 13.29 8.35 8.78
C PRO A 44 12.82 7.76 10.13
N TYR A 45 11.83 6.88 10.11
CA TYR A 45 11.27 6.24 11.31
C TYR A 45 11.89 4.86 11.61
N ASN A 46 12.79 4.37 10.76
CA ASN A 46 13.50 3.12 11.03
C ASN A 46 14.62 3.34 12.05
N LYS A 47 14.53 2.66 13.19
CA LYS A 47 15.54 2.72 14.25
C LYS A 47 16.59 1.62 14.13
N SER A 48 16.17 0.42 13.71
CA SER A 48 16.98 -0.81 13.78
C SER A 48 17.25 -1.44 12.41
N GLY A 49 17.02 -0.70 11.33
CA GLY A 49 17.07 -1.17 9.94
C GLY A 49 15.68 -1.29 9.30
N ASN A 50 15.63 -1.77 8.05
CA ASN A 50 14.35 -1.92 7.36
C ASN A 50 13.44 -2.97 8.01
N MET A 51 12.13 -2.76 7.94
CA MET A 51 11.13 -3.71 8.44
C MET A 51 10.50 -4.52 7.29
N MET A 52 11.32 -4.98 6.35
CA MET A 52 10.91 -5.91 5.29
C MET A 52 11.42 -7.30 5.62
N TYR A 53 10.51 -8.28 5.74
CA TYR A 53 10.87 -9.64 6.09
C TYR A 53 10.50 -10.61 4.97
N LEU A 54 11.42 -11.53 4.68
CA LEU A 54 11.29 -12.52 3.63
C LEU A 54 11.30 -13.92 4.26
N LEU A 55 10.40 -14.80 3.81
CA LEU A 55 10.50 -16.23 4.04
C LEU A 55 11.24 -16.85 2.86
N LYS A 56 12.43 -17.42 3.11
CA LYS A 56 13.24 -18.08 2.09
C LYS A 56 13.16 -19.60 2.22
N GLU A 57 13.25 -20.29 1.09
CA GLU A 57 13.47 -21.74 1.00
C GLU A 57 14.59 -21.96 -0.02
N GLY A 58 15.83 -22.09 0.46
CA GLY A 58 17.02 -21.94 -0.37
C GLY A 58 17.16 -20.50 -0.90
N ASP A 59 17.42 -20.35 -2.20
CA ASP A 59 17.55 -19.03 -2.83
C ASP A 59 16.20 -18.37 -3.18
N LYS A 60 15.09 -19.11 -3.05
CA LYS A 60 13.76 -18.63 -3.41
C LYS A 60 13.09 -17.88 -2.26
N VAL A 61 12.49 -16.74 -2.56
CA VAL A 61 11.58 -16.03 -1.64
C VAL A 61 10.16 -16.56 -1.83
N ILE A 62 9.64 -17.25 -0.82
CA ILE A 62 8.31 -17.91 -0.86
C ILE A 62 7.24 -17.14 -0.08
N GLY A 63 7.64 -16.13 0.69
CA GLY A 63 6.74 -15.22 1.39
C GLY A 63 7.42 -13.89 1.71
N CYS A 64 6.62 -12.86 1.88
CA CYS A 64 7.08 -11.52 2.25
C CYS A 64 6.02 -10.86 3.13
N ASP A 65 6.45 -10.09 4.13
CA ASP A 65 5.61 -9.12 4.80
C ASP A 65 6.46 -7.93 5.26
N GLY A 66 5.99 -6.72 4.93
CA GLY A 66 6.69 -5.48 5.17
C GLY A 66 5.91 -4.55 6.07
N LEU A 67 6.62 -3.83 6.93
CA LEU A 67 6.10 -2.72 7.71
C LEU A 67 6.72 -1.42 7.23
N LEU A 68 5.89 -0.45 6.87
CA LEU A 68 6.32 0.89 6.49
C LEU A 68 6.00 1.87 7.62
N PRO A 69 6.97 2.25 8.46
CA PRO A 69 6.70 3.06 9.63
C PRO A 69 6.47 4.54 9.31
N ASN A 70 5.60 5.16 10.12
CA ASN A 70 5.31 6.59 10.16
C ASN A 70 4.74 7.00 11.52
N GLU A 71 4.82 8.28 11.85
CA GLU A 71 4.09 8.83 13.00
C GLU A 71 2.57 8.82 12.75
N LEU A 72 1.83 8.48 13.80
CA LEU A 72 0.39 8.61 13.87
C LEU A 72 0.02 9.43 15.11
N TYR A 73 -0.78 10.46 14.90
CA TYR A 73 -1.29 11.29 15.99
C TYR A 73 -2.69 10.84 16.41
N VAL A 74 -2.86 10.50 17.68
CA VAL A 74 -4.13 10.03 18.26
C VAL A 74 -4.36 10.74 19.59
N ASN A 75 -5.43 11.53 19.68
CA ASN A 75 -5.90 12.15 20.93
C ASN A 75 -4.79 12.86 21.76
N GLY A 76 -3.96 13.70 21.14
CA GLY A 76 -2.89 14.39 21.88
C GLY A 76 -1.57 13.65 21.96
N LYS A 77 -1.46 12.44 21.39
CA LYS A 77 -0.27 11.60 21.49
C LYS A 77 0.26 11.21 20.11
N THR A 78 1.57 11.28 19.95
CA THR A 78 2.27 10.73 18.79
C THR A 78 2.68 9.29 19.10
N LEU A 79 2.22 8.37 18.25
CA LEU A 79 2.56 6.95 18.27
C LEU A 79 3.42 6.62 17.04
N LEU A 80 4.29 5.62 17.15
CA LEU A 80 4.91 5.02 15.99
C LEU A 80 3.95 3.99 15.39
N THR A 81 3.43 4.27 14.21
CA THR A 81 2.61 3.33 13.44
C THR A 81 3.43 2.70 12.34
N ALA A 82 3.03 1.53 11.87
CA ALA A 82 3.51 1.01 10.59
C ALA A 82 2.39 0.47 9.72
N HIS A 83 2.49 0.73 8.43
CA HIS A 83 1.58 0.15 7.45
C HIS A 83 2.06 -1.23 7.04
N SER A 84 1.22 -2.25 7.18
CA SER A 84 1.47 -3.57 6.60
C SER A 84 1.32 -3.49 5.09
N VAL A 85 2.40 -3.82 4.40
CA VAL A 85 2.56 -3.72 2.95
C VAL A 85 3.30 -4.95 2.42
N LYS A 86 3.13 -5.24 1.13
CA LYS A 86 3.85 -6.33 0.46
C LYS A 86 3.68 -7.71 1.11
N SER A 87 2.56 -7.92 1.77
CA SER A 87 2.14 -9.23 2.26
C SER A 87 1.89 -10.18 1.10
N MET A 88 2.80 -11.14 0.89
CA MET A 88 2.80 -12.03 -0.26
C MET A 88 3.07 -13.47 0.18
N THR A 89 2.46 -14.41 -0.51
CA THR A 89 2.77 -15.84 -0.40
C THR A 89 2.81 -16.41 -1.80
N HIS A 90 3.92 -17.06 -2.13
CA HIS A 90 4.09 -17.69 -3.43
C HIS A 90 2.92 -18.64 -3.73
N PRO A 91 2.35 -18.63 -4.95
CA PRO A 91 1.15 -19.42 -5.28
C PRO A 91 1.28 -20.90 -4.96
N ASP A 92 2.44 -21.50 -5.26
CA ASP A 92 2.72 -22.92 -4.98
C ASP A 92 2.86 -23.26 -3.48
N TYR A 93 2.97 -22.24 -2.62
CA TYR A 93 3.17 -22.37 -1.18
C TYR A 93 1.94 -21.94 -0.37
N LYS A 94 0.81 -21.69 -1.04
CA LYS A 94 -0.44 -21.32 -0.38
C LYS A 94 -0.97 -22.45 0.52
N LYS A 95 -1.84 -22.09 1.47
CA LYS A 95 -2.48 -23.02 2.43
C LYS A 95 -1.51 -23.74 3.38
N GLN A 96 -0.29 -23.25 3.53
CA GLN A 96 0.72 -23.76 4.48
C GLN A 96 0.90 -22.87 5.72
N GLY A 97 0.01 -21.89 5.95
CA GLY A 97 0.11 -20.98 7.10
C GLY A 97 1.10 -19.82 6.95
N ILE A 98 1.83 -19.73 5.81
CA ILE A 98 2.88 -18.71 5.57
C ILE A 98 2.39 -17.28 5.80
N PHE A 99 1.21 -16.91 5.28
CA PHE A 99 0.67 -15.56 5.47
C PHE A 99 0.52 -15.18 6.94
N ARG A 100 0.00 -16.11 7.77
CA ARG A 100 -0.12 -15.91 9.21
C ARG A 100 1.24 -15.81 9.87
N GLN A 101 2.15 -16.74 9.56
CA GLN A 101 3.50 -16.77 10.11
C GLN A 101 4.25 -15.46 9.83
N MET A 102 4.17 -14.95 8.60
CA MET A 102 4.85 -13.71 8.21
C MET A 102 4.23 -12.47 8.87
N THR A 103 2.90 -12.41 8.95
CA THR A 103 2.19 -11.31 9.64
C THR A 103 2.52 -11.29 11.14
N GLU A 104 2.52 -12.45 11.80
CA GLU A 104 2.87 -12.54 13.23
C GLU A 104 4.35 -12.18 13.45
N ASN A 105 5.26 -12.64 12.58
CA ASN A 105 6.68 -12.27 12.66
C ASN A 105 6.90 -10.76 12.48
N SER A 106 6.26 -10.15 11.48
CA SER A 106 6.43 -8.71 11.23
C SER A 106 5.87 -7.88 12.39
N CYS A 107 4.72 -8.26 12.94
CA CYS A 107 4.14 -7.59 14.12
C CYS A 107 5.05 -7.70 15.34
N ASN A 108 5.58 -8.90 15.62
CA ASN A 108 6.48 -9.10 16.76
C ASN A 108 7.78 -8.31 16.62
N ARG A 109 8.42 -8.36 15.44
CA ARG A 109 9.65 -7.58 15.20
C ARG A 109 9.39 -6.08 15.14
N GLY A 110 8.24 -5.67 14.60
CA GLY A 110 7.80 -4.27 14.62
C GLY A 110 7.63 -3.76 16.04
N LEU A 111 7.02 -4.56 16.92
CA LEU A 111 6.90 -4.24 18.34
C LEU A 111 8.27 -4.11 19.02
N GLU A 112 9.21 -5.01 18.73
CA GLU A 112 10.60 -4.90 19.21
C GLU A 112 11.29 -3.62 18.73
N ASP A 113 10.98 -3.18 17.50
CA ASP A 113 11.47 -1.92 16.92
C ASP A 113 10.66 -0.68 17.37
N GLY A 114 9.68 -0.86 18.26
CA GLY A 114 8.91 0.19 18.92
C GLY A 114 7.66 0.66 18.18
N VAL A 115 7.15 -0.13 17.23
CA VAL A 115 5.86 0.13 16.57
C VAL A 115 4.72 -0.13 17.56
N ASP A 116 3.92 0.89 17.82
CA ASP A 116 2.75 0.83 18.71
C ASP A 116 1.51 0.25 18.03
N VAL A 117 1.34 0.53 16.73
CA VAL A 117 0.14 0.19 15.95
C VAL A 117 0.54 -0.27 14.55
N VAL A 118 -0.05 -1.37 14.09
CA VAL A 118 0.04 -1.80 12.69
C VAL A 118 -1.30 -1.56 11.98
N ILE A 119 -1.26 -0.92 10.82
CA ILE A 119 -2.44 -0.66 9.98
C ILE A 119 -2.28 -1.40 8.65
N GLY A 120 -3.17 -2.34 8.38
CA GLY A 120 -3.21 -3.07 7.11
C GLY A 120 -4.26 -2.52 6.16
N LEU A 121 -3.93 -2.41 4.87
CA LEU A 121 -4.94 -2.21 3.82
C LEU A 121 -5.33 -3.58 3.27
N ALA A 122 -6.42 -4.12 3.80
CA ALA A 122 -6.91 -5.43 3.38
C ALA A 122 -7.64 -5.35 2.03
N ASN A 123 -7.50 -6.41 1.25
CA ASN A 123 -8.33 -6.71 0.07
C ASN A 123 -9.29 -7.86 0.39
N ASP A 124 -10.18 -8.19 -0.55
CA ASP A 124 -11.20 -9.24 -0.37
C ASP A 124 -10.64 -10.61 0.06
N GLN A 125 -9.39 -10.91 -0.30
CA GLN A 125 -8.73 -12.18 0.04
C GLN A 125 -8.09 -12.16 1.43
N SER A 126 -7.47 -11.05 1.79
CA SER A 126 -6.71 -10.90 3.05
C SER A 126 -7.59 -10.46 4.21
N TYR A 127 -8.69 -9.74 3.96
CA TYR A 127 -9.59 -9.24 5.00
C TYR A 127 -10.13 -10.34 5.93
N PRO A 128 -10.68 -11.47 5.43
CA PRO A 128 -11.13 -12.55 6.30
C PRO A 128 -9.99 -13.18 7.11
N ALA A 129 -8.75 -13.15 6.60
CA ALA A 129 -7.60 -13.66 7.32
C ALA A 129 -7.19 -12.73 8.46
N TYR A 130 -7.11 -11.42 8.23
CA TYR A 130 -6.84 -10.44 9.28
C TYR A 130 -7.89 -10.46 10.40
N GLN A 131 -9.17 -10.60 10.06
CA GLN A 131 -10.24 -10.78 11.05
C GLN A 131 -10.01 -12.01 11.94
N ARG A 132 -9.58 -13.14 11.35
CA ARG A 132 -9.21 -14.35 12.12
C ARG A 132 -7.97 -14.17 12.98
N PHE A 133 -7.09 -13.23 12.63
CA PHE A 133 -5.94 -12.84 13.46
C PHE A 133 -6.34 -11.89 14.60
N GLY A 134 -7.62 -11.51 14.69
CA GLY A 134 -8.13 -10.59 15.71
C GLY A 134 -7.97 -9.12 15.36
N TRP A 135 -7.66 -8.78 14.11
CA TRP A 135 -7.51 -7.37 13.70
C TRP A 135 -8.89 -6.73 13.52
N PRO A 136 -9.20 -5.66 14.27
CA PRO A 136 -10.47 -4.96 14.11
C PRO A 136 -10.51 -4.16 12.80
N THR A 137 -11.72 -3.95 12.28
CA THR A 137 -11.93 -3.08 11.12
C THR A 137 -12.00 -1.63 11.59
N LEU A 138 -11.11 -0.79 11.06
CA LEU A 138 -11.07 0.64 11.40
C LEU A 138 -12.16 1.42 10.64
N PHE A 139 -12.17 1.32 9.30
CA PHE A 139 -13.21 1.84 8.43
C PHE A 139 -13.13 1.18 7.05
N GLU A 140 -14.22 1.27 6.28
CA GLU A 140 -14.22 0.91 4.87
C GLU A 140 -13.78 2.09 4.02
N LYS A 141 -12.80 1.87 3.14
CA LYS A 141 -12.30 2.93 2.25
C LYS A 141 -13.20 3.06 1.04
N GLU A 142 -13.93 4.16 0.96
CA GLU A 142 -14.67 4.52 -0.25
C GLU A 142 -13.73 5.13 -1.30
N VAL A 143 -13.76 4.60 -2.52
CA VAL A 143 -12.96 5.12 -3.63
C VAL A 143 -13.87 5.82 -4.62
N TYR A 144 -13.72 7.15 -4.68
CA TYR A 144 -14.43 7.98 -5.65
C TYR A 144 -13.50 8.30 -6.82
N VAL A 145 -13.93 7.98 -8.03
CA VAL A 145 -13.19 8.29 -9.26
C VAL A 145 -13.91 9.38 -10.03
N LYS A 146 -13.23 10.50 -10.25
CA LYS A 146 -13.70 11.57 -11.12
C LYS A 146 -12.74 11.75 -12.31
N PRO A 147 -13.18 11.43 -13.54
CA PRO A 147 -12.43 11.81 -14.73
C PRO A 147 -12.27 13.32 -14.81
N ILE A 148 -11.03 13.83 -14.87
CA ILE A 148 -10.77 15.27 -15.07
C ILE A 148 -10.79 15.59 -16.57
N LEU A 149 -10.24 14.68 -17.38
CA LEU A 149 -10.18 14.79 -18.83
C LEU A 149 -10.76 13.52 -19.45
N ILE A 150 -11.84 13.67 -20.21
CA ILE A 150 -12.52 12.55 -20.90
C ILE A 150 -12.21 12.51 -22.38
N THR A 151 -11.39 13.41 -22.91
CA THR A 151 -11.07 13.50 -24.36
C THR A 151 -10.61 12.16 -24.92
N ASN A 152 -9.69 11.45 -24.25
CA ASN A 152 -9.19 10.16 -24.75
C ASN A 152 -10.25 9.04 -24.68
N ILE A 153 -11.11 9.09 -23.66
CA ILE A 153 -12.27 8.18 -23.55
C ILE A 153 -13.23 8.44 -24.72
N LEU A 154 -13.50 9.72 -25.01
CA LEU A 154 -14.37 10.13 -26.10
C LEU A 154 -13.75 9.81 -27.47
N LYS A 155 -12.45 10.03 -27.70
CA LYS A 155 -11.77 9.68 -28.95
C LYS A 155 -11.86 8.19 -29.28
N ARG A 156 -11.87 7.31 -28.28
CA ARG A 156 -12.07 5.87 -28.46
C ARG A 156 -13.47 5.51 -28.98
N ARG A 157 -14.48 6.34 -28.69
CA ARG A 157 -15.88 6.11 -29.09
C ARG A 157 -16.29 6.94 -30.32
N ILE A 158 -15.93 8.21 -30.30
CA ILE A 158 -16.17 9.22 -31.34
C ILE A 158 -14.83 9.40 -32.05
N LYS A 159 -14.66 8.72 -33.19
CA LYS A 159 -13.42 8.74 -33.99
C LYS A 159 -13.14 10.08 -34.70
N ILE A 160 -13.78 11.16 -34.25
CA ILE A 160 -13.61 12.52 -34.77
C ILE A 160 -13.01 13.38 -33.64
N GLY A 161 -11.72 13.70 -33.78
CA GLY A 161 -10.94 14.40 -32.75
C GLY A 161 -11.56 15.70 -32.23
N PRO A 162 -12.00 16.63 -33.10
CA PRO A 162 -12.62 17.89 -32.66
C PRO A 162 -13.90 17.70 -31.82
N LEU A 163 -14.75 16.74 -32.18
CA LEU A 163 -15.99 16.42 -31.44
C LEU A 163 -15.68 15.87 -30.05
N ALA A 164 -14.65 15.04 -29.91
CA ALA A 164 -14.20 14.55 -28.61
C ALA A 164 -13.70 15.68 -27.70
N SER A 165 -12.97 16.66 -28.25
CA SER A 165 -12.51 17.84 -27.50
C SER A 165 -13.68 18.73 -27.04
N MET A 166 -14.68 18.95 -27.91
CA MET A 166 -15.90 19.68 -27.57
C MET A 166 -16.68 18.98 -26.45
N GLY A 167 -16.84 17.65 -26.54
CA GLY A 167 -17.49 16.86 -25.49
C GLY A 167 -16.79 16.99 -24.13
N ASN A 168 -15.44 16.99 -24.12
CA ASN A 168 -14.68 17.23 -22.91
C ASN A 168 -14.90 18.64 -22.33
N PHE A 169 -15.01 19.67 -23.18
CA PHE A 169 -15.29 21.04 -22.74
C PHE A 169 -16.66 21.15 -22.06
N ILE A 170 -17.69 20.56 -22.66
CA ILE A 170 -19.05 20.52 -22.09
C ILE A 170 -19.04 19.79 -20.74
N TYR A 171 -18.44 18.60 -20.69
CA TYR A 171 -18.31 17.81 -19.47
C TYR A 171 -17.62 18.59 -18.34
N SER A 172 -16.46 19.18 -18.65
CA SER A 172 -15.65 19.92 -17.67
C SER A 172 -16.41 21.12 -17.11
N THR A 173 -17.12 21.84 -17.97
CA THR A 173 -17.95 23.00 -17.59
C THR A 173 -19.12 22.58 -16.70
N TYR A 174 -19.85 21.54 -17.10
CA TYR A 174 -20.95 20.98 -16.31
C TYR A 174 -20.46 20.52 -14.92
N MET A 175 -19.37 19.76 -14.87
CA MET A 175 -18.82 19.24 -13.60
C MET A 175 -18.31 20.35 -12.69
N LYS A 176 -17.72 21.42 -13.24
CA LYS A 176 -17.30 22.60 -12.46
C LYS A 176 -18.51 23.28 -11.80
N ASN A 177 -19.60 23.44 -12.54
CA ASN A 177 -20.83 24.06 -12.02
C ASN A 177 -21.55 23.16 -11.01
N LYS A 178 -21.61 21.84 -11.26
CA LYS A 178 -22.18 20.87 -10.31
C LYS A 178 -21.41 20.89 -8.99
N LEU A 179 -20.07 20.84 -9.04
CA LEU A 179 -19.24 20.89 -7.83
C LEU A 179 -19.45 22.18 -7.04
N LYS A 180 -19.49 23.34 -7.70
CA LYS A 180 -19.74 24.61 -7.00
C LYS A 180 -21.08 24.62 -6.24
N ARG A 181 -22.08 23.87 -6.71
CA ARG A 181 -23.40 23.77 -6.07
C ARG A 181 -23.43 22.73 -4.95
N SER A 182 -22.58 21.71 -5.02
CA SER A 182 -22.55 20.60 -4.06
C SER A 182 -21.42 20.69 -3.05
N MET A 183 -20.60 21.74 -3.10
CA MET A 183 -19.50 21.92 -2.17
C MET A 183 -20.07 22.42 -0.85
N ASP A 184 -19.80 21.68 0.21
CA ASP A 184 -20.24 22.05 1.54
C ASP A 184 -19.52 23.33 1.98
N ALA A 185 -20.27 24.41 2.17
CA ALA A 185 -19.70 25.73 2.47
C ALA A 185 -19.07 25.79 3.87
N GLU A 186 -19.39 24.81 4.72
CA GLU A 186 -18.91 24.71 6.10
C GLU A 186 -17.56 23.99 6.20
N ILE A 187 -17.18 23.17 5.20
CA ILE A 187 -15.89 22.46 5.21
C ILE A 187 -14.78 23.45 4.84
N LYS A 188 -14.00 23.85 5.85
CA LYS A 188 -12.78 24.65 5.69
C LYS A 188 -11.56 23.77 5.89
N PHE A 189 -10.65 23.79 4.92
CA PHE A 189 -9.34 23.17 5.04
C PHE A 189 -8.35 24.19 5.57
N GLU A 190 -7.75 23.91 6.72
CA GLU A 190 -6.63 24.68 7.24
C GLU A 190 -5.33 23.88 7.04
N VAL A 191 -4.34 24.48 6.38
CA VAL A 191 -3.01 23.88 6.28
C VAL A 191 -2.23 24.29 7.52
N LEU A 192 -2.14 23.38 8.49
CA LEU A 192 -1.36 23.60 9.69
C LEU A 192 0.14 23.47 9.37
N LYS A 193 0.96 24.41 9.87
CA LYS A 193 2.43 24.34 9.73
C LYS A 193 3.06 23.27 10.61
N ARG A 194 2.35 22.81 11.65
CA ARG A 194 2.71 21.72 12.56
C ARG A 194 1.42 21.01 12.95
N VAL A 195 1.46 19.68 12.97
CA VAL A 195 0.39 18.88 13.58
C VAL A 195 0.46 19.14 15.09
N PRO A 196 -0.67 19.43 15.77
CA PRO A 196 -0.71 19.72 17.21
C PRO A 196 -0.07 18.62 18.05
#